data_AF-A0A9P7JP01-F1
#
_entry.id   AF-A0A9P7JP01-F1
#
_cell.length_a   1.000
_cell.length_b   1.000
_cell.length_c   1.000
_cell.angle_alpha   90.00
_cell.angle_beta   90.00
_cell.angle_gamma   90.00
#
_symmetry.space_group_name_H-M   'P 1'
#
loop_
_entity.id
_entity.type
_entity.pdbx_description
1 polymer ?
#
loop_
_entity_poly.entity_id
_entity_poly.type
_entity_poly.pdbx_seq_one_letter_code
_entity_poly.pdbx_strand_id
1 'polypeptide(L)'
;MKTLGASTTEGDRYTLPVIKDPNTGSIVAESLAIAEYLDKTYPEKPIIPRGADALIGLFEPAYCSVAYGNVVKLILTKTLEIMNDSNREYFIRTRLELLGETRWETVSGENAQQQWEEFRKGLDEIDKWYQKSGGKWIMGDTFSFADMVVACRTMWWNKIFDEEQLRELHSWNGGRWARVLADVNAECGTNL
;
A
#
# COMPACT_ATOMS: atom_id res chain seq x y z
N MET A 1 13.78 -9.94 -13.24
CA MET A 1 14.37 -9.12 -12.15
C MET A 1 15.86 -9.42 -11.98
N LYS A 2 16.27 -10.63 -11.58
CA LYS A 2 17.69 -11.01 -11.54
C LYS A 2 18.45 -10.78 -12.85
N THR A 3 17.88 -11.19 -13.99
CA THR A 3 18.46 -10.98 -15.32
C THR A 3 18.51 -9.50 -15.75
N LEU A 4 17.69 -8.66 -15.12
CA LEU A 4 17.71 -7.22 -15.34
C LEU A 4 18.77 -6.54 -14.44
N GLY A 5 19.42 -7.23 -13.51
CA GLY A 5 20.36 -6.62 -12.58
C GLY A 5 19.72 -5.86 -11.42
N ALA A 6 18.42 -6.06 -11.17
CA ALA A 6 17.76 -5.54 -9.98
C ALA A 6 18.37 -6.15 -8.71
N SER A 7 18.44 -5.39 -7.61
CA SER A 7 18.77 -5.94 -6.30
C SER A 7 17.61 -6.76 -5.73
N THR A 8 17.91 -7.64 -4.79
CA THR A 8 16.89 -8.20 -3.91
C THR A 8 16.42 -7.14 -2.93
N THR A 9 15.19 -7.30 -2.45
CA THR A 9 14.61 -6.50 -1.37
C THR A 9 14.68 -7.30 -0.06
N GLU A 10 13.85 -6.95 0.92
CA GLU A 10 13.78 -7.66 2.20
C GLU A 10 13.60 -9.19 2.03
N GLY A 11 14.34 -9.95 2.84
CA GLY A 11 14.31 -11.41 2.85
C GLY A 11 14.96 -12.07 1.62
N ASP A 12 15.89 -11.39 0.95
CA ASP A 12 16.60 -11.87 -0.25
C ASP A 12 15.68 -12.26 -1.42
N ARG A 13 14.49 -11.64 -1.49
CA ARG A 13 13.49 -11.89 -2.53
C ARG A 13 13.59 -10.81 -3.61
N TYR A 14 13.28 -11.21 -4.84
CA TYR A 14 13.02 -10.24 -5.91
C TYR A 14 11.54 -9.86 -5.86
N THR A 15 11.25 -8.59 -5.64
CA THR A 15 9.90 -8.04 -5.56
C THR A 15 9.71 -6.92 -6.55
N LEU A 16 8.46 -6.65 -6.88
CA LEU A 16 8.06 -5.44 -7.59
C LEU A 16 7.63 -4.38 -6.55
N PRO A 17 7.76 -3.08 -6.87
CA PRO A 17 8.19 -2.52 -8.16
C PRO A 17 9.72 -2.53 -8.38
N VAL A 18 10.09 -2.51 -9.67
CA VAL A 18 11.45 -2.27 -10.16
C VAL A 18 11.35 -1.32 -11.35
N ILE A 19 12.17 -0.27 -11.37
CA ILE A 19 12.30 0.63 -12.52
C ILE A 19 13.66 0.46 -13.20
N LYS A 20 13.67 0.71 -14.51
CA LYS A 20 14.89 0.96 -15.27
C LYS A 20 14.77 2.36 -15.88
N ASP A 21 15.61 3.27 -15.41
CA ASP A 21 15.63 4.64 -15.91
C ASP A 21 16.47 4.70 -17.20
N PRO A 22 15.87 5.03 -18.37
CA PRO A 22 16.61 5.10 -19.62
C PRO A 22 17.58 6.29 -19.70
N ASN A 23 17.36 7.36 -18.91
CA ASN A 23 18.18 8.57 -18.95
C ASN A 23 19.52 8.36 -18.24
N THR A 24 19.54 7.55 -17.19
CA THR A 24 20.75 7.28 -16.38
C THR A 24 21.27 5.86 -16.55
N GLY A 25 20.45 4.94 -17.07
CA GLY A 25 20.72 3.50 -17.11
C GLY A 25 20.53 2.79 -15.77
N SER A 26 20.11 3.50 -14.72
CA SER A 26 19.96 2.95 -13.36
C SER A 26 18.82 1.94 -13.28
N ILE A 27 19.00 0.91 -12.46
CA ILE A 27 17.99 -0.10 -12.17
C ILE A 27 17.79 -0.14 -10.67
N VAL A 28 16.59 0.24 -10.23
CA VAL A 28 16.28 0.44 -8.82
C VAL A 28 15.06 -0.40 -8.47
N ALA A 29 15.16 -1.14 -7.37
CA ALA A 29 14.12 -1.98 -6.80
C ALA A 29 13.75 -1.46 -5.41
N GLU A 30 12.58 -1.84 -4.91
CA GLU A 30 11.98 -1.34 -3.66
C GLU A 30 11.36 0.06 -3.83
N SER A 31 10.10 0.22 -3.41
CA SER A 31 9.29 1.41 -3.65
C SER A 31 9.85 2.68 -3.02
N LEU A 32 10.35 2.64 -1.79
CA LEU A 32 10.93 3.81 -1.13
C LEU A 32 12.28 4.16 -1.74
N ALA A 33 13.14 3.18 -2.01
CA ALA A 33 14.41 3.40 -2.69
C ALA A 33 14.22 3.98 -4.10
N ILE A 34 13.15 3.57 -4.80
CA ILE A 34 12.74 4.18 -6.08
C ILE A 34 12.35 5.65 -5.87
N ALA A 35 11.55 5.96 -4.85
CA ALA A 35 11.17 7.34 -4.55
C ALA A 35 12.38 8.21 -4.21
N GLU A 36 13.31 7.73 -3.36
CA GLU A 36 14.55 8.42 -3.03
C GLU A 36 15.44 8.65 -4.25
N TYR A 37 15.55 7.64 -5.13
CA TYR A 37 16.26 7.76 -6.40
C TYR A 37 15.64 8.84 -7.30
N LEU A 38 14.30 8.85 -7.43
CA LEU A 38 13.59 9.81 -8.27
C LEU A 38 13.72 11.23 -7.72
N ASP A 39 13.54 11.43 -6.41
CA ASP A 39 13.71 12.74 -5.76
C ASP A 39 15.12 13.31 -5.93
N LYS A 40 16.14 12.43 -5.89
CA LYS A 40 17.53 12.82 -6.10
C LYS A 40 17.86 13.12 -7.57
N THR A 41 17.26 12.37 -8.50
CA THR A 41 17.59 12.43 -9.92
C THR A 41 16.76 13.50 -10.66
N TYR A 42 15.53 13.72 -10.21
CA TYR A 42 14.53 14.65 -10.76
C TYR A 42 13.96 15.53 -9.64
N PRO A 43 14.70 16.55 -9.20
CA PRO A 43 14.40 17.29 -7.96
C PRO A 43 13.29 18.34 -8.11
N GLU A 44 12.55 18.36 -9.22
CA GLU A 44 11.53 19.39 -9.49
C GLU A 44 10.34 19.30 -8.53
N LYS A 45 9.94 18.07 -8.15
CA LYS A 45 8.81 17.82 -7.26
C LYS A 45 9.12 16.64 -6.32
N PRO A 46 9.99 16.83 -5.31
CA PRO A 46 10.34 15.76 -4.39
C PRO A 46 9.14 15.36 -3.52
N ILE A 47 8.99 14.07 -3.24
CA ILE A 47 7.93 13.52 -2.40
C ILE A 47 8.44 13.06 -1.02
N ILE A 48 9.74 13.18 -0.76
CA ILE A 48 10.36 12.93 0.53
C ILE A 48 10.87 14.26 1.07
N PRO A 49 10.11 14.93 1.97
CA PRO A 49 10.54 16.21 2.51
C PRO A 49 11.88 16.12 3.25
N ARG A 50 12.70 17.15 3.11
CA ARG A 50 14.04 17.20 3.69
C ARG A 50 14.01 16.94 5.20
N GLY A 51 14.77 15.94 5.66
CA GLY A 51 14.88 15.58 7.08
C GLY A 51 13.76 14.68 7.59
N ALA A 52 12.86 14.24 6.70
CA ALA A 52 11.79 13.30 7.03
C ALA A 52 12.13 11.85 6.64
N ASP A 53 13.30 11.59 6.07
CA ASP A 53 13.73 10.31 5.51
C ASP A 53 13.45 9.13 6.45
N ALA A 54 13.86 9.26 7.72
CA ALA A 54 13.66 8.22 8.73
C ALA A 54 12.17 8.01 9.08
N LEU A 55 11.37 9.08 9.12
CA LEU A 55 9.95 8.98 9.45
C LEU A 55 9.14 8.40 8.28
N ILE A 56 9.46 8.81 7.05
CA ILE A 56 8.89 8.25 5.83
C ILE A 56 9.25 6.76 5.70
N GLY A 57 10.50 6.39 5.99
CA GLY A 57 10.94 4.99 5.98
C GLY A 57 10.22 4.08 6.98
N LEU A 58 9.68 4.65 8.07
CA LEU A 58 8.89 3.91 9.06
C LEU A 58 7.38 3.93 8.76
N PHE A 59 6.93 4.78 7.84
CA PHE A 59 5.50 5.02 7.62
C PHE A 59 4.80 3.80 7.04
N GLU A 60 5.31 3.19 5.96
CA GLU A 60 4.63 2.07 5.30
C GLU A 60 4.47 0.85 6.24
N PRO A 61 5.51 0.38 6.96
CA PRO A 61 5.34 -0.71 7.92
C PRO A 61 4.32 -0.39 9.02
N ALA A 62 4.37 0.83 9.58
CA ALA A 62 3.42 1.27 10.59
C ALA A 62 1.98 1.32 10.04
N TYR A 63 1.80 1.92 8.86
CA TYR A 63 0.52 1.98 8.17
C TYR A 63 -0.03 0.58 7.93
N CYS A 64 0.76 -0.35 7.37
CA CYS A 64 0.30 -1.70 7.07
C CYS A 64 -0.10 -2.45 8.33
N SER A 65 0.69 -2.34 9.41
CA SER A 65 0.38 -2.96 10.69
C SER A 65 -0.93 -2.44 11.28
N VAL A 66 -1.16 -1.13 11.24
CA VAL A 66 -2.34 -0.50 11.85
C VAL A 66 -3.58 -0.61 10.98
N ALA A 67 -3.47 -0.31 9.68
CA ALA A 67 -4.60 -0.24 8.77
C ALA A 67 -5.24 -1.61 8.55
N TYR A 68 -4.44 -2.67 8.37
CA TYR A 68 -4.97 -3.98 7.99
C TYR A 68 -4.17 -5.19 8.50
N GLY A 69 -3.19 -5.01 9.40
CA GLY A 69 -2.37 -6.10 9.91
C GLY A 69 -3.20 -7.21 10.58
N ASN A 70 -4.16 -6.83 11.43
CA ASN A 70 -5.06 -7.76 12.12
C ASN A 70 -6.05 -8.48 11.19
N VAL A 71 -6.21 -7.99 9.96
CA VAL A 71 -7.18 -8.49 8.97
C VAL A 71 -6.48 -8.93 7.69
N VAL A 72 -5.17 -9.20 7.74
CA VAL A 72 -4.36 -9.56 6.57
C VAL A 72 -4.91 -10.79 5.86
N LYS A 73 -5.49 -11.75 6.58
CA LYS A 73 -6.13 -12.95 6.02
C LYS A 73 -7.33 -12.62 5.13
N LEU A 74 -8.15 -11.64 5.52
CA LEU A 74 -9.27 -11.14 4.70
C LEU A 74 -8.75 -10.52 3.40
N ILE A 75 -7.78 -9.61 3.52
CA ILE A 75 -7.20 -8.89 2.38
C ILE A 75 -6.57 -9.86 1.38
N LEU A 76 -5.83 -10.85 1.86
CA LEU A 76 -5.20 -11.86 1.01
C LEU A 76 -6.22 -12.80 0.35
N THR A 77 -7.31 -13.12 1.05
CA THR A 77 -8.43 -13.91 0.50
C THR A 77 -9.09 -13.17 -0.65
N LYS A 78 -9.49 -11.91 -0.43
CA LYS A 78 -10.08 -11.03 -1.46
C LYS A 78 -9.13 -10.77 -2.63
N THR A 79 -7.84 -10.65 -2.36
CA THR A 79 -6.82 -10.52 -3.42
C THR A 79 -6.73 -11.77 -4.29
N LEU A 80 -6.80 -12.96 -3.67
CA LEU A 80 -6.77 -14.21 -4.42
C LEU A 80 -8.03 -14.36 -5.29
N GLU A 81 -9.20 -13.90 -4.86
CA GLU A 81 -10.46 -13.98 -5.63
C GLU A 81 -10.36 -13.33 -7.02
N ILE A 82 -9.63 -12.21 -7.14
CA ILE A 82 -9.46 -11.49 -8.41
C ILE A 82 -8.20 -11.88 -9.19
N MET A 83 -7.40 -12.82 -8.66
CA MET A 83 -6.10 -13.18 -9.25
C MET A 83 -6.26 -14.22 -10.37
N ASN A 84 -5.59 -13.98 -11.50
CA ASN A 84 -5.49 -14.91 -12.62
C ASN A 84 -4.86 -16.26 -12.21
N ASP A 85 -5.34 -17.35 -12.80
CA ASP A 85 -4.98 -18.73 -12.47
C ASP A 85 -3.47 -19.00 -12.44
N SER A 86 -2.72 -18.44 -13.40
CA SER A 86 -1.27 -18.65 -13.55
C SER A 86 -0.43 -18.31 -12.30
N ASN A 87 -0.92 -17.42 -11.42
CA ASN A 87 -0.17 -16.97 -10.25
C ASN A 87 -0.73 -17.49 -8.92
N ARG A 88 -1.89 -18.18 -8.95
CA ARG A 88 -2.62 -18.57 -7.73
C ARG A 88 -1.83 -19.55 -6.87
N GLU A 89 -1.26 -20.60 -7.46
CA GLU A 89 -0.50 -21.60 -6.72
C GLU A 89 0.70 -20.99 -6.01
N TYR A 90 1.49 -20.19 -6.74
CA TYR A 90 2.61 -19.45 -6.16
C TYR A 90 2.17 -18.52 -5.03
N PHE A 91 1.07 -17.78 -5.23
CA PHE A 91 0.52 -16.89 -4.21
C PHE A 91 0.12 -17.65 -2.96
N ILE A 92 -0.71 -18.69 -3.08
CA ILE A 92 -1.16 -19.50 -1.95
C ILE A 92 0.04 -20.05 -1.18
N ARG A 93 0.97 -20.73 -1.86
CA ARG A 93 2.14 -21.34 -1.21
C ARG A 93 2.96 -20.32 -0.44
N THR A 94 3.30 -19.20 -1.07
CA THR A 94 4.13 -18.16 -0.43
C THR A 94 3.44 -17.43 0.71
N ARG A 95 2.11 -17.30 0.68
CA ARG A 95 1.34 -16.65 1.75
C ARG A 95 1.10 -17.60 2.92
N LEU A 96 0.94 -18.90 2.66
CA LEU A 96 0.93 -19.92 3.72
C LEU A 96 2.26 -19.94 4.47
N GLU A 97 3.38 -19.95 3.76
CA GLU A 97 4.73 -19.83 4.34
C GLU A 97 4.87 -18.55 5.18
N LEU A 98 4.40 -17.40 4.66
CA LEU A 98 4.45 -16.11 5.36
C LEU A 98 3.62 -16.10 6.65
N LEU A 99 2.43 -16.71 6.62
CA LEU A 99 1.49 -16.71 7.74
C LEU A 99 1.76 -17.85 8.74
N GLY A 100 2.69 -18.77 8.43
CA GLY A 100 2.91 -19.96 9.24
C GLY A 100 1.75 -20.97 9.19
N GLU A 101 0.96 -20.93 8.11
CA GLU A 101 -0.23 -21.75 7.91
C GLU A 101 0.08 -22.92 6.96
N THR A 102 -0.71 -23.99 7.03
CA THR A 102 -0.52 -25.19 6.18
C THR A 102 -1.57 -25.35 5.10
N ARG A 103 -2.73 -24.69 5.24
CA ARG A 103 -3.90 -24.87 4.39
C ARG A 103 -4.56 -23.53 4.11
N TRP A 104 -4.94 -23.28 2.86
CA TRP A 104 -5.56 -22.02 2.48
C TRP A 104 -6.92 -21.82 3.15
N GLU A 105 -7.64 -22.91 3.44
CA GLU A 105 -8.91 -22.87 4.16
C GLU A 105 -8.78 -22.28 5.58
N THR A 106 -7.60 -22.31 6.20
CA THR A 106 -7.32 -21.66 7.50
C THR A 106 -7.07 -20.15 7.37
N VAL A 107 -6.80 -19.68 6.14
CA VAL A 107 -6.69 -18.27 5.77
C VAL A 107 -8.05 -17.75 5.30
N SER A 108 -8.75 -18.54 4.48
CA SER A 108 -10.05 -18.23 3.90
C SER A 108 -11.18 -18.90 4.68
N GLY A 109 -11.80 -18.17 5.60
CA GLY A 109 -12.99 -18.66 6.29
C GLY A 109 -12.86 -18.59 7.80
N GLU A 110 -13.35 -17.47 8.36
CA GLU A 110 -14.17 -17.38 9.56
C GLU A 110 -14.35 -15.89 9.89
N ASN A 111 -15.54 -15.52 10.39
CA ASN A 111 -15.83 -14.19 10.95
C ASN A 111 -15.61 -12.97 10.02
N ALA A 112 -16.01 -13.06 8.74
CA ALA A 112 -15.87 -11.97 7.76
C ALA A 112 -16.41 -10.62 8.27
N GLN A 113 -17.54 -10.62 8.98
CA GLN A 113 -18.11 -9.40 9.58
C GLN A 113 -17.21 -8.82 10.67
N GLN A 114 -16.63 -9.66 11.53
CA GLN A 114 -15.68 -9.21 12.56
C GLN A 114 -14.42 -8.65 11.91
N GLN A 115 -13.89 -9.31 10.89
CA GLN A 115 -12.72 -8.84 10.14
C GLN A 115 -13.00 -7.50 9.44
N TRP A 116 -14.22 -7.31 8.93
CA TRP A 116 -14.61 -6.04 8.34
C TRP A 116 -14.67 -4.90 9.36
N GLU A 117 -15.21 -5.16 10.55
CA GLU A 117 -15.22 -4.19 11.64
C GLU A 117 -13.80 -3.88 12.17
N GLU A 118 -12.92 -4.88 12.27
CA GLU A 118 -11.51 -4.66 12.64
C GLU A 118 -10.75 -3.88 11.55
N PHE A 119 -11.07 -4.10 10.28
CA PHE A 119 -10.51 -3.30 9.19
C PHE A 119 -10.93 -1.84 9.30
N ARG A 120 -12.22 -1.58 9.57
CA ARG A 120 -12.74 -0.24 9.82
C ARG A 120 -12.01 0.44 10.98
N LYS A 121 -11.83 -0.24 12.11
CA LYS A 121 -11.07 0.29 13.26
C LYS A 121 -9.63 0.65 12.90
N GLY A 122 -8.97 -0.20 12.09
CA GLY A 122 -7.64 0.09 11.57
C GLY A 122 -7.60 1.40 10.79
N LEU A 123 -8.59 1.61 9.91
CA LEU A 123 -8.72 2.86 9.16
C LEU A 123 -9.12 4.05 10.05
N ASP A 124 -9.94 3.86 11.07
CA ASP A 124 -10.22 4.89 12.07
C ASP A 124 -8.94 5.38 12.76
N GLU A 125 -7.98 4.48 13.05
CA GLU A 125 -6.67 4.88 13.59
C GLU A 125 -5.82 5.67 12.58
N ILE A 126 -5.83 5.28 11.30
CA ILE A 126 -5.16 6.05 10.24
C ILE A 126 -5.80 7.43 10.07
N ASP A 127 -7.13 7.54 10.14
CA ASP A 127 -7.82 8.84 10.08
C ASP A 127 -7.39 9.75 11.23
N LYS A 128 -7.16 9.21 12.44
CA LYS A 128 -6.59 9.99 13.55
C LYS A 128 -5.20 10.54 13.23
N TRP A 129 -4.40 9.87 12.39
CA TRP A 129 -3.10 10.40 11.96
C TRP A 129 -3.28 11.63 11.07
N TYR A 130 -4.21 11.58 10.12
CA TYR A 130 -4.60 12.74 9.32
C TYR A 130 -5.18 13.88 10.17
N GLN A 131 -6.03 13.58 11.16
CA GLN A 131 -6.58 14.60 12.04
C GLN A 131 -5.47 15.29 12.87
N LYS A 132 -4.46 14.53 13.32
CA LYS A 132 -3.32 15.04 14.06
C LYS A 132 -2.32 15.82 13.19
N SER A 133 -2.25 15.55 11.90
CA SER A 133 -1.32 16.26 11.00
C SER A 133 -1.67 17.74 10.85
N GLY A 134 -2.93 18.10 11.11
CA GLY A 134 -3.41 19.49 11.08
C GLY A 134 -3.58 20.06 9.66
N GLY A 135 -3.48 19.23 8.62
CA GLY A 135 -3.63 19.63 7.22
C GLY A 135 -4.26 18.55 6.35
N LYS A 136 -4.15 18.71 5.02
CA LYS A 136 -4.73 17.78 4.04
C LYS A 136 -4.04 16.41 4.04
N TRP A 137 -2.72 16.41 4.20
CA TRP A 137 -1.82 15.27 4.03
C TRP A 137 -1.31 14.74 5.35
N ILE A 138 -0.62 13.59 5.35
CA ILE A 138 0.00 13.03 6.55
C ILE A 138 1.03 14.00 7.17
N MET A 139 1.70 14.79 6.34
CA MET A 139 2.66 15.82 6.78
C MET A 139 2.05 17.23 6.83
N GLY A 140 0.76 17.33 7.17
CA GLY A 140 0.04 18.60 7.26
C GLY A 140 -0.33 19.09 5.86
N ASP A 141 0.22 20.23 5.42
CA ASP A 141 -0.05 20.77 4.08
C ASP A 141 0.95 20.29 3.01
N THR A 142 1.89 19.43 3.40
CA THR A 142 2.92 18.89 2.49
C THR A 142 2.55 17.49 2.01
N PHE A 143 2.35 17.33 0.70
CA PHE A 143 2.20 16.02 0.07
C PHE A 143 3.52 15.24 0.13
N SER A 144 3.45 13.94 0.40
CA SER A 144 4.65 13.11 0.58
C SER A 144 4.46 11.66 0.11
N PHE A 145 5.54 10.89 0.13
CA PHE A 145 5.53 9.44 -0.12
C PHE A 145 4.55 8.71 0.80
N ALA A 146 4.34 9.19 2.03
CA ALA A 146 3.35 8.62 2.94
C ALA A 146 1.94 8.65 2.34
N ASP A 147 1.57 9.74 1.68
CA ASP A 147 0.27 9.88 1.03
C ASP A 147 0.15 8.97 -0.21
N MET A 148 1.26 8.73 -0.93
CA MET A 148 1.30 7.72 -2.00
C MET A 148 1.09 6.30 -1.48
N VAL A 149 1.59 5.97 -0.29
CA VAL A 149 1.33 4.68 0.36
C VAL A 149 -0.16 4.53 0.69
N VAL A 150 -0.80 5.55 1.26
CA VAL A 150 -2.25 5.51 1.52
C VAL A 150 -3.04 5.36 0.21
N ALA A 151 -2.65 6.10 -0.83
CA ALA A 151 -3.29 6.04 -2.13
C ALA A 151 -3.18 4.64 -2.76
N CYS A 152 -1.98 4.04 -2.82
CA CYS A 152 -1.79 2.74 -3.45
C CYS A 152 -2.55 1.62 -2.72
N ARG A 153 -2.65 1.71 -1.39
CA ARG A 153 -3.45 0.78 -0.57
C ARG A 153 -4.94 0.97 -0.82
N THR A 154 -5.40 2.22 -0.96
CA THR A 154 -6.80 2.51 -1.32
C THR A 154 -7.14 2.01 -2.73
N MET A 155 -6.22 2.14 -3.69
CA MET A 155 -6.40 1.53 -5.03
C MET A 155 -6.54 0.01 -4.93
N TRP A 156 -5.71 -0.65 -4.11
CA TRP A 156 -5.80 -2.10 -3.92
C TRP A 156 -7.15 -2.51 -3.34
N TRP A 157 -7.63 -1.82 -2.30
CA TRP A 157 -8.96 -2.05 -1.73
C TRP A 157 -10.08 -1.86 -2.75
N ASN A 158 -10.01 -0.79 -3.55
CA ASN A 158 -10.95 -0.51 -4.65
C ASN A 158 -10.96 -1.60 -5.73
N LYS A 159 -9.94 -2.46 -5.80
CA LYS A 159 -9.89 -3.59 -6.74
C LYS A 159 -10.41 -4.89 -6.15
N ILE A 160 -10.21 -5.13 -4.86
CA ILE A 160 -10.47 -6.45 -4.25
C ILE A 160 -11.82 -6.55 -3.55
N PHE A 161 -12.42 -5.43 -3.16
CA PHE A 161 -13.71 -5.42 -2.47
C PHE A 161 -14.89 -5.30 -3.44
N ASP A 162 -16.01 -5.89 -3.07
CA ASP A 162 -17.24 -5.81 -3.85
C ASP A 162 -17.94 -4.45 -3.70
N GLU A 163 -19.00 -4.22 -4.48
CA GLU A 163 -19.70 -2.93 -4.50
C GLU A 163 -20.29 -2.52 -3.15
N GLU A 164 -20.74 -3.46 -2.32
CA GLU A 164 -21.31 -3.16 -1.00
C GLU A 164 -20.21 -2.73 -0.04
N GLN A 165 -19.14 -3.51 0.02
CA GLN A 165 -17.95 -3.20 0.80
C GLN A 165 -17.33 -1.86 0.40
N LEU A 166 -17.28 -1.55 -0.90
CA LEU A 166 -16.77 -0.26 -1.38
C LEU A 166 -17.66 0.91 -0.98
N ARG A 167 -18.98 0.77 -1.09
CA ARG A 167 -19.92 1.82 -0.61
C ARG A 167 -19.71 2.10 0.87
N GLU A 168 -19.52 1.07 1.69
CA GLU A 168 -19.24 1.24 3.12
C GLU A 168 -17.88 1.89 3.36
N LEU A 169 -16.80 1.35 2.79
CA LEU A 169 -15.44 1.90 2.90
C LEU A 169 -15.40 3.38 2.53
N HIS A 170 -16.07 3.76 1.44
CA HIS A 170 -16.13 5.14 0.96
C HIS A 170 -17.00 6.06 1.81
N SER A 171 -17.83 5.52 2.71
CA SER A 171 -18.62 6.30 3.67
C SER A 171 -17.87 6.60 4.98
N TRP A 172 -16.83 5.82 5.32
CA TRP A 172 -16.13 5.94 6.60
C TRP A 172 -15.32 7.25 6.71
N ASN A 173 -15.13 7.69 7.96
CA ASN A 173 -14.29 8.85 8.31
C ASN A 173 -14.66 10.11 7.51
N GLY A 174 -15.96 10.39 7.39
CA GLY A 174 -16.46 11.53 6.62
C GLY A 174 -16.13 11.43 5.13
N GLY A 175 -16.05 10.22 4.59
CA GLY A 175 -15.73 9.91 3.20
C GLY A 175 -14.26 10.10 2.81
N ARG A 176 -13.32 10.04 3.76
CA ARG A 176 -11.89 10.23 3.46
C ARG A 176 -11.41 9.24 2.39
N TRP A 177 -11.69 7.96 2.58
CA TRP A 177 -11.18 6.89 1.70
C TRP A 177 -11.74 6.96 0.27
N ALA A 178 -12.89 7.61 0.08
CA ALA A 178 -13.40 7.94 -1.26
C ALA A 178 -12.62 9.06 -1.94
N ARG A 179 -12.06 10.00 -1.17
CA ARG A 179 -11.39 11.20 -1.68
C ARG A 179 -9.89 11.04 -1.87
N VAL A 180 -9.22 10.14 -1.14
CA VAL A 180 -7.75 9.97 -1.20
C VAL A 180 -7.23 9.94 -2.63
N LEU A 181 -7.84 9.12 -3.51
CA LEU A 181 -7.37 9.01 -4.89
C LEU A 181 -7.62 10.28 -5.71
N ALA A 182 -8.77 10.92 -5.53
CA ALA A 182 -9.08 12.19 -6.21
C ALA A 182 -8.12 13.30 -5.76
N ASP A 183 -7.80 13.35 -4.47
CA ASP A 183 -6.87 14.30 -3.89
C ASP A 183 -5.45 14.10 -4.43
N VAL A 184 -4.97 12.86 -4.48
CA VAL A 184 -3.65 12.51 -5.03
C VAL A 184 -3.60 12.76 -6.54
N ASN A 185 -4.67 12.44 -7.27
CA ASN A 185 -4.76 12.73 -8.70
C ASN A 185 -4.69 14.23 -8.99
N ALA A 186 -5.38 15.05 -8.21
CA ALA A 186 -5.31 16.51 -8.33
C ALA A 186 -3.90 17.04 -8.01
N GLU A 187 -3.25 16.50 -6.97
CA GLU A 187 -1.89 16.90 -6.58
C GLU A 187 -0.83 16.49 -7.61
N CYS A 188 -0.91 15.27 -8.14
CA CYS A 188 0.07 14.71 -9.06
C CYS A 188 -0.23 15.01 -10.54
N GLY A 189 -1.42 15.53 -10.86
CA GLY A 189 -1.86 15.68 -12.25
C GLY A 189 -2.09 14.34 -12.95
N THR A 190 -2.57 13.33 -12.21
CA THR A 190 -2.76 11.95 -12.69
C THR A 190 -4.24 11.55 -12.75
N ASN A 191 -4.52 10.37 -13.29
CA ASN A 191 -5.84 9.75 -13.31
C ASN A 191 -5.72 8.27 -12.92
N LEU A 192 -5.34 8.03 -11.66
CA LEU A 192 -5.23 6.74 -10.99
C LEU A 192 -6.60 6.12 -10.69
#